data_AF-A0A2H9U2Z6-F1
#
_entry.id   AF-A0A2H9U2Z6-F1
#
_cell.length_a   1.000
_cell.length_b   1.000
_cell.length_c   1.000
_cell.angle_alpha   90.00
_cell.angle_beta   90.00
_cell.angle_gamma   90.00
#
_symmetry.space_group_name_H-M   'P 1'
#
loop_
_entity.id
_entity.type
_entity.pdbx_description
1 polymer ?
#
loop_
_entity_poly.entity_id
_entity_poly.type
_entity_poly.pdbx_seq_one_letter_code
_entity_poly.pdbx_strand_id
1 'polypeptide(L)'
;MVENPGPLASINGNPASNFASCKYNKTILDEDLILYRAGKSGGGKNGFGQWFTREPISSEAQARLDLAVKPQWKDANGVLTGESPIESVYAVRIPKGTEVYEGPVGYQGGAYLGGQDIMQIYVHQPWALRGAQVIKEVPIAKR
;
A
#
# COMPACT_ATOMS: atom_id res chain seq x y z
N MET A 1 -16.64 -8.17 15.75
CA MET A 1 -17.12 -6.94 15.10
C MET A 1 -16.19 -5.81 15.55
N VAL A 2 -15.65 -5.00 14.64
CA VAL A 2 -14.83 -3.83 15.02
C VAL A 2 -15.80 -2.68 15.26
N GLU A 3 -15.85 -2.16 16.48
CA GLU A 3 -16.86 -1.17 16.88
C GLU A 3 -16.55 0.25 16.36
N ASN A 4 -15.31 0.53 15.98
CA ASN A 4 -14.90 1.81 15.41
C ASN A 4 -13.69 1.66 14.46
N PRO A 5 -13.92 1.36 13.17
CA PRO A 5 -12.84 1.20 12.19
C PRO A 5 -12.27 2.53 11.66
N GLY A 6 -12.68 3.66 12.24
CA GLY A 6 -12.24 5.00 11.87
C GLY A 6 -12.66 5.47 10.46
N PRO A 7 -12.12 6.61 9.98
CA PRO A 7 -12.58 7.25 8.75
C PRO A 7 -12.34 6.41 7.48
N LEU A 8 -11.33 5.54 7.48
CA LEU A 8 -11.00 4.72 6.31
C LEU A 8 -12.10 3.71 5.95
N ALA A 9 -12.98 3.33 6.88
CA ALA A 9 -14.07 2.40 6.57
C ALA A 9 -15.15 3.00 5.67
N SER A 10 -15.24 4.33 5.62
CA SER A 10 -16.22 5.04 4.79
C SER A 10 -15.69 5.37 3.39
N ILE A 11 -14.42 5.09 3.12
CA ILE A 11 -13.81 5.29 1.80
C ILE A 11 -14.11 4.08 0.92
N ASN A 12 -14.35 4.32 -0.39
CA ASN A 12 -14.59 3.25 -1.35
C ASN A 12 -13.46 2.20 -1.31
N GLY A 13 -13.86 0.92 -1.29
CA GLY A 13 -12.95 -0.22 -1.12
C GLY A 13 -12.52 -0.50 0.32
N ASN A 14 -13.06 0.21 1.31
CA ASN A 14 -12.79 0.04 2.74
C ASN A 14 -11.30 -0.18 3.06
N PRO A 15 -10.41 0.81 2.84
CA PRO A 15 -8.99 0.68 3.17
C PRO A 15 -8.71 0.20 4.60
N ALA A 16 -9.60 0.47 5.57
CA ALA A 16 -9.44 -0.01 6.94
C ALA A 16 -9.28 -1.54 7.02
N SER A 17 -9.96 -2.31 6.17
CA SER A 17 -9.90 -3.78 6.20
C SER A 17 -8.54 -4.36 5.80
N ASN A 18 -7.69 -3.56 5.17
CA ASN A 18 -6.35 -4.00 4.79
C ASN A 18 -5.35 -3.88 5.94
N PHE A 19 -5.71 -3.18 7.02
CA PHE A 19 -4.93 -3.17 8.26
C PHE A 19 -5.33 -4.32 9.18
N ALA A 20 -4.37 -4.89 9.90
CA ALA A 20 -4.66 -5.99 10.81
C ALA A 20 -5.60 -5.54 11.93
N SER A 21 -6.71 -6.26 12.09
CA SER A 21 -7.82 -5.89 12.99
C SER A 21 -8.38 -4.48 12.75
N CYS A 22 -8.24 -3.93 11.54
CA CYS A 22 -8.60 -2.55 11.18
C CYS A 22 -7.88 -1.47 12.02
N LYS A 23 -6.71 -1.79 12.60
CA LYS A 23 -5.97 -0.87 13.47
C LYS A 23 -4.96 -0.07 12.66
N TYR A 24 -5.02 1.25 12.78
CA TYR A 24 -4.06 2.18 12.19
C TYR A 24 -4.03 3.49 12.98
N ASN A 25 -2.92 4.19 12.91
CA ASN A 25 -2.76 5.55 13.40
C ASN A 25 -2.96 6.52 12.26
N LYS A 26 -3.59 7.66 12.55
CA LYS A 26 -3.74 8.77 11.62
C LYS A 26 -2.75 9.87 11.99
N THR A 27 -1.95 10.31 11.03
CA THR A 27 -0.92 11.33 11.24
C THR A 27 -0.94 12.33 10.10
N ILE A 28 -0.72 13.61 10.41
CA ILE A 28 -0.42 14.65 9.41
C ILE A 28 1.10 14.78 9.36
N LEU A 29 1.68 14.69 8.17
CA LEU A 29 3.14 14.77 8.02
C LEU A 29 3.64 16.19 8.33
N ASP A 30 4.62 16.32 9.23
CA ASP A 30 5.24 17.62 9.53
C ASP A 30 6.29 18.01 8.46
N GLU A 31 6.85 17.03 7.77
CA GLU A 31 7.84 17.18 6.70
C GLU A 31 7.52 16.27 5.50
N ASP A 32 8.20 16.51 4.38
CA ASP A 32 8.07 15.63 3.21
C ASP A 32 8.59 14.23 3.57
N LEU A 33 7.83 13.19 3.22
CA LEU A 33 8.18 11.80 3.50
C LEU A 33 8.43 11.03 2.20
N ILE A 34 9.55 10.33 2.13
CA ILE A 34 9.79 9.36 1.05
C ILE A 34 9.19 8.03 1.45
N LEU A 35 8.24 7.56 0.65
CA LEU A 35 7.58 6.27 0.83
C LEU A 35 7.86 5.36 -0.36
N TYR A 36 7.84 4.06 -0.10
CA TYR A 36 8.15 3.05 -1.10
C TYR A 36 6.94 2.21 -1.43
N ARG A 37 6.86 1.73 -2.67
CA ARG A 37 5.85 0.75 -3.03
C ARG A 37 6.28 -0.11 -4.21
N ALA A 38 5.78 -1.34 -4.27
CA ALA A 38 5.88 -2.15 -5.47
C ALA A 38 4.70 -1.92 -6.42
N GLY A 39 4.96 -2.12 -7.69
CA GLY A 39 3.94 -2.06 -8.73
C GLY A 39 4.46 -2.52 -10.09
N LYS A 40 3.60 -2.34 -11.09
CA LYS A 40 3.91 -2.53 -12.50
C LYS A 40 5.00 -1.54 -12.93
N SER A 41 5.96 -1.97 -13.72
CA SER A 41 7.01 -1.09 -14.25
C SER A 41 6.46 -0.08 -15.25
N GLY A 42 7.28 0.90 -15.63
CA GLY A 42 6.99 1.83 -16.73
C GLY A 42 6.64 3.26 -16.31
N GLY A 43 7.04 3.66 -15.10
CA GLY A 43 6.99 5.03 -14.61
C GLY A 43 5.61 5.70 -14.60
N GLY A 44 5.63 7.03 -14.45
CA GLY A 44 4.44 7.89 -14.49
C GLY A 44 3.36 7.43 -13.51
N LYS A 45 2.15 7.19 -14.04
CA LYS A 45 0.99 6.74 -13.25
C LYS A 45 1.22 5.41 -12.54
N ASN A 46 2.09 4.54 -13.06
CA ASN A 46 2.34 3.22 -12.45
C ASN A 46 3.11 3.34 -11.13
N GLY A 47 3.89 4.43 -10.97
CA GLY A 47 4.59 4.72 -9.72
C GLY A 47 3.66 5.20 -8.59
N PHE A 48 2.41 5.57 -8.89
CA PHE A 48 1.42 5.99 -7.92
C PHE A 48 0.36 4.92 -7.65
N GLY A 49 -0.04 4.84 -6.38
CA GLY A 49 -1.09 3.98 -5.82
C GLY A 49 -1.25 4.37 -4.37
N GLN A 50 -2.08 3.66 -3.60
CA GLN A 50 -2.48 4.14 -2.28
C GLN A 50 -1.79 3.45 -1.10
N TRP A 51 -1.01 2.40 -1.36
CA TRP A 51 -0.36 1.58 -0.32
C TRP A 51 1.15 1.65 -0.45
N PHE A 52 1.81 1.89 0.67
CA PHE A 52 3.24 2.15 0.76
C PHE A 52 3.88 1.51 2.00
N THR A 53 5.20 1.49 2.03
CA THR A 53 6.06 1.12 3.15
C THR A 53 7.09 2.22 3.42
N ARG A 54 7.63 2.27 4.64
CA ARG A 54 8.74 3.18 4.98
C ARG A 54 10.06 2.77 4.38
N GLU A 55 10.26 1.47 4.18
CA GLU A 55 11.46 0.89 3.59
C GLU A 55 11.13 0.23 2.25
N PRO A 56 12.05 0.24 1.27
CA PRO A 56 11.85 -0.46 0.02
C PRO A 56 11.79 -1.97 0.27
N ILE A 57 10.87 -2.65 -0.42
CA ILE A 57 10.89 -4.11 -0.44
C ILE A 57 12.03 -4.63 -1.32
N SER A 58 12.48 -5.84 -1.03
CA SER A 58 13.63 -6.47 -1.70
C SER A 58 13.24 -7.44 -2.81
N SER A 59 12.01 -7.97 -2.82
CA SER A 59 11.56 -9.00 -3.77
C SER A 59 10.05 -9.06 -3.94
N GLU A 60 9.60 -9.72 -5.01
CA GLU A 60 8.19 -10.05 -5.19
C GLU A 60 7.66 -10.93 -4.06
N ALA A 61 8.41 -11.98 -3.69
CA ALA A 61 8.02 -12.90 -2.61
C ALA A 61 7.75 -12.16 -1.31
N GLN A 62 8.60 -11.19 -0.95
CA GLN A 62 8.38 -10.36 0.24
C GLN A 62 7.05 -9.60 0.16
N ALA A 63 6.74 -8.93 -0.95
CA ALA A 63 5.46 -8.24 -1.07
C ALA A 63 4.24 -9.17 -1.07
N ARG A 64 4.36 -10.39 -1.60
CA ARG A 64 3.28 -11.38 -1.53
C ARG A 64 3.06 -11.84 -0.09
N LEU A 65 4.11 -12.27 0.59
CA LEU A 65 4.03 -12.89 1.92
C LEU A 65 3.77 -11.85 3.01
N ASP A 66 4.60 -10.82 3.06
CA ASP A 66 4.65 -9.84 4.15
C ASP A 66 3.62 -8.73 3.96
N LEU A 67 3.50 -8.18 2.74
CA LEU A 67 2.55 -7.09 2.45
C LEU A 67 1.19 -7.58 1.99
N ALA A 68 0.99 -8.90 1.98
CA ALA A 68 -0.26 -9.55 1.60
C ALA A 68 -0.81 -9.12 0.23
N VAL A 69 0.07 -8.73 -0.70
CA VAL A 69 -0.33 -8.23 -2.03
C VAL A 69 -0.62 -9.41 -2.96
N LYS A 70 -1.89 -9.71 -3.19
CA LYS A 70 -2.29 -10.78 -4.12
C LYS A 70 -1.92 -10.45 -5.58
N PRO A 71 -1.54 -11.44 -6.41
CA PRO A 71 -1.34 -11.23 -7.83
C PRO A 71 -2.66 -10.84 -8.53
N GLN A 72 -3.76 -11.43 -8.07
CA GLN A 72 -5.11 -11.21 -8.57
C GLN A 72 -6.07 -11.00 -7.41
N TRP A 73 -6.92 -10.00 -7.54
CA TRP A 73 -8.01 -9.69 -6.63
C TRP A 73 -9.31 -10.16 -7.29
N LYS A 74 -10.10 -10.93 -6.55
CA LYS A 74 -11.38 -11.45 -7.00
C LYS A 74 -12.47 -11.05 -6.02
N ASP A 75 -13.67 -10.82 -6.53
CA ASP A 75 -14.85 -10.64 -5.69
C ASP A 75 -15.34 -11.99 -5.11
N ALA A 76 -16.43 -11.94 -4.34
CA ALA A 76 -17.03 -13.13 -3.73
C ALA A 76 -17.55 -14.16 -4.75
N ASN A 77 -17.82 -13.75 -5.99
CA ASN A 77 -18.26 -14.62 -7.08
C ASN A 77 -17.07 -15.17 -7.89
N GLY A 78 -15.84 -14.84 -7.50
CA GLY A 78 -14.61 -15.25 -8.20
C GLY A 78 -14.29 -14.41 -9.43
N VAL A 79 -15.00 -13.30 -9.68
CA VAL A 79 -14.75 -12.40 -10.80
C VAL A 79 -13.49 -11.60 -10.52
N LEU A 80 -12.58 -11.53 -11.50
CA LEU A 80 -11.36 -10.73 -11.40
C LEU A 80 -11.71 -9.23 -11.32
N THR A 81 -11.34 -8.58 -10.24
CA THR A 81 -11.57 -7.14 -9.99
C THR A 81 -10.31 -6.31 -10.09
N GLY A 82 -9.14 -6.95 -10.06
CA GLY A 82 -7.86 -6.26 -10.22
C GLY A 82 -6.67 -7.20 -10.21
N GLU A 83 -5.53 -6.64 -10.57
CA GLU A 83 -4.24 -7.33 -10.57
C GLU A 83 -3.20 -6.47 -9.86
N SER A 84 -2.17 -7.11 -9.31
CA SER A 84 -1.03 -6.40 -8.73
C SER A 84 0.26 -6.97 -9.28
N PRO A 85 0.68 -6.52 -10.47
CA PRO A 85 2.02 -6.80 -10.99
C PRO A 85 3.06 -6.23 -10.02
N ILE A 86 4.10 -7.02 -9.75
CA ILE A 86 5.24 -6.62 -8.92
C ILE A 86 6.49 -6.73 -9.79
N GLU A 87 6.83 -5.62 -10.44
CA GLU A 87 7.89 -5.56 -11.44
C GLU A 87 8.95 -4.53 -11.07
N SER A 88 8.55 -3.43 -10.41
CA SER A 88 9.43 -2.39 -9.90
C SER A 88 9.06 -1.97 -8.48
N VAL A 89 10.04 -1.47 -7.73
CA VAL A 89 9.86 -0.65 -6.53
C VAL A 89 10.01 0.82 -6.90
N TYR A 90 9.07 1.62 -6.42
CA TYR A 90 9.06 3.06 -6.56
C TYR A 90 9.41 3.73 -5.24
N ALA A 91 10.19 4.81 -5.30
CA ALA A 91 10.29 5.79 -4.23
C ALA A 91 9.43 6.99 -4.60
N VAL A 92 8.53 7.40 -3.71
CA VAL A 92 7.54 8.45 -3.94
C VAL A 92 7.65 9.46 -2.80
N ARG A 93 7.89 10.73 -3.14
CA ARG A 93 7.81 11.83 -2.18
C ARG A 93 6.34 12.16 -1.94
N ILE A 94 5.92 12.10 -0.68
CA ILE A 94 4.64 12.57 -0.19
C ILE A 94 4.88 13.90 0.54
N PRO A 95 4.20 14.99 0.15
CA PRO A 95 4.50 16.31 0.70
C PRO A 95 4.03 16.43 2.16
N LYS A 96 4.70 17.31 2.92
CA LYS A 96 4.25 17.74 4.25
C LYS A 96 2.80 18.22 4.22
N GLY A 97 2.13 18.10 5.36
CA GLY A 97 0.71 18.41 5.51
C GLY A 97 -0.23 17.34 4.95
N THR A 98 0.30 16.26 4.37
CA THR A 98 -0.52 15.12 3.92
C THR A 98 -0.97 14.29 5.10
N GLU A 99 -2.26 13.94 5.13
CA GLU A 99 -2.80 12.95 6.06
C GLU A 99 -2.45 11.54 5.59
N VAL A 100 -1.81 10.77 6.46
CA VAL A 100 -1.41 9.38 6.21
C VAL A 100 -1.95 8.48 7.31
N TYR A 101 -2.13 7.21 6.96
CA TYR A 101 -2.65 6.20 7.87
C TYR A 101 -1.67 5.04 7.93
N GLU A 102 -1.10 4.77 9.09
CA GLU A 102 -0.04 3.77 9.27
C GLU A 102 -0.47 2.69 10.25
N GLY A 103 -0.28 1.42 9.87
CA GLY A 103 -0.72 0.30 10.69
C GLY A 103 -0.17 -1.04 10.20
N PRO A 104 -0.35 -2.10 11.00
CA PRO A 104 0.06 -3.45 10.65
C PRO A 104 -0.70 -3.98 9.42
N VAL A 105 -0.04 -4.78 8.59
CA VAL A 105 -0.63 -5.41 7.41
C VAL A 105 -1.62 -6.49 7.81
N GLY A 106 -2.84 -6.39 7.29
CA GLY A 106 -3.91 -7.37 7.51
C GLY A 106 -3.75 -8.63 6.66
N TYR A 107 -4.13 -9.76 7.25
CA TYR A 107 -4.13 -11.05 6.57
C TYR A 107 -5.11 -11.08 5.39
N GLN A 108 -4.67 -11.61 4.25
CA GLN A 108 -5.49 -11.69 3.03
C GLN A 108 -5.81 -13.14 2.60
N GLY A 109 -5.48 -14.14 3.42
CA GLY A 109 -5.76 -15.56 3.12
C GLY A 109 -4.55 -16.29 2.52
N GLY A 110 -4.53 -17.63 2.64
CA GLY A 110 -3.44 -18.47 2.12
C GLY A 110 -2.06 -18.01 2.61
N ALA A 111 -1.13 -17.82 1.67
CA ALA A 111 0.24 -17.37 1.91
C ALA A 111 0.39 -15.83 2.07
N TYR A 112 -0.69 -15.05 1.93
CA TYR A 112 -0.66 -13.59 2.02
C TYR A 112 -0.84 -13.16 3.48
N LEU A 113 0.21 -13.32 4.28
CA LEU A 113 0.15 -13.38 5.73
C LEU A 113 -0.08 -12.01 6.38
N GLY A 114 0.61 -10.96 5.93
CA GLY A 114 0.68 -9.75 6.73
C GLY A 114 1.43 -9.99 8.04
N GLY A 115 1.15 -9.17 9.06
CA GLY A 115 1.71 -9.36 10.39
C GLY A 115 1.54 -8.13 11.28
N GLN A 116 1.53 -8.34 12.60
CA GLN A 116 1.49 -7.23 13.56
C GLN A 116 2.76 -6.36 13.50
N ASP A 117 3.89 -6.96 13.12
CA ASP A 117 5.19 -6.28 13.02
C ASP A 117 5.50 -5.77 11.60
N ILE A 118 4.59 -5.98 10.65
CA ILE A 118 4.76 -5.58 9.26
C ILE A 118 3.90 -4.36 9.01
N MET A 119 4.52 -3.19 8.89
CA MET A 119 3.81 -1.91 8.77
C MET A 119 3.60 -1.52 7.31
N GLN A 120 2.41 -0.97 7.03
CA GLN A 120 2.11 -0.32 5.77
C GLN A 120 1.45 1.04 6.01
N ILE A 121 1.51 1.88 5.00
CA ILE A 121 0.97 3.24 5.01
C ILE A 121 -0.04 3.38 3.87
N TYR A 122 -1.24 3.82 4.21
CA TYR A 122 -2.25 4.25 3.26
C TYR A 122 -2.19 5.76 3.08
N VAL A 123 -2.13 6.19 1.82
CA VAL A 123 -2.27 7.59 1.42
C VAL A 123 -3.44 7.67 0.44
N HIS A 124 -4.41 8.52 0.73
CA HIS A 124 -5.58 8.68 -0.14
C HIS A 124 -5.22 9.47 -1.40
N GLN A 125 -5.45 8.88 -2.57
CA GLN A 125 -5.25 9.51 -3.89
C GLN A 125 -3.95 10.33 -4.03
N PRO A 126 -2.76 9.77 -3.78
CA PRO A 126 -1.52 10.55 -3.72
C PRO A 126 -1.16 11.23 -5.05
N TRP A 127 -1.65 10.72 -6.18
CA TRP A 127 -1.49 11.35 -7.49
C TRP A 127 -2.21 12.71 -7.63
N ALA A 128 -3.18 13.00 -6.76
CA ALA A 128 -3.90 14.27 -6.73
C ALA A 128 -3.24 15.31 -5.80
N LEU A 129 -2.23 14.90 -5.01
CA LEU A 129 -1.56 15.79 -4.06
C LEU A 129 -0.58 16.71 -4.79
N ARG A 130 -0.72 18.02 -4.57
CA ARG A 130 0.23 19.01 -5.08
C ARG A 130 1.60 18.79 -4.44
N GLY A 131 2.60 18.43 -5.24
CA GLY A 131 3.98 18.21 -4.79
C GLY A 131 4.37 16.74 -4.61
N ALA A 132 3.40 15.82 -4.68
CA ALA A 132 3.70 14.40 -4.71
C ALA A 132 4.43 14.03 -6.02
N GLN A 133 5.48 13.23 -5.90
CA GLN A 133 6.36 12.94 -7.02
C GLN A 133 6.97 11.55 -6.92
N VAL A 134 6.94 10.79 -8.01
CA VAL A 134 7.75 9.58 -8.15
C VAL A 134 9.20 10.02 -8.37
N ILE A 135 10.08 9.69 -7.42
CA ILE A 135 11.49 10.09 -7.40
C ILE A 135 12.37 9.05 -8.07
N LYS A 136 12.04 7.77 -7.91
CA LYS A 136 12.84 6.66 -8.42
C LYS A 136 11.97 5.46 -8.80
N GLU A 137 12.40 4.73 -9.81
CA GLU A 137 11.93 3.38 -10.16
C GLU A 137 13.12 2.43 -10.16
N VAL A 138 12.98 1.28 -9.51
CA VAL A 138 14.00 0.22 -9.47
C VAL A 138 13.34 -1.10 -9.83
N PRO A 139 13.74 -1.78 -10.92
CA PRO A 139 13.23 -3.10 -11.24
C PRO A 139 13.50 -4.10 -10.11
N ILE A 140 12.50 -4.92 -9.77
CA ILE A 140 12.69 -6.08 -8.90
C ILE A 140 13.31 -7.20 -9.74
N ALA A 141 14.40 -7.78 -9.23
CA ALA A 141 14.99 -8.95 -9.86
C ALA A 141 13.99 -10.12 -9.80
N LYS A 142 13.59 -10.62 -10.97
CA LYS A 142 12.89 -11.90 -11.08
C LYS A 142 13.93 -12.98 -10.81
N ARG A 143 13.93 -13.55 -9.61
CA ARG A 143 14.70 -14.76 -9.29
C ARG A 143 13.81 -15.97 -9.45
#